data_AF-A0A5D2NPS3-F1
#
_entry.id   AF-A0A5D2NPS3-F1
#
_cell.length_a   1.000
_cell.length_b   1.000
_cell.length_c   1.000
_cell.angle_alpha   90.00
_cell.angle_beta   90.00
_cell.angle_gamma   90.00
#
_symmetry.space_group_name_H-M   'P 1'
#
loop_
_entity.id
_entity.type
_entity.pdbx_description
1 polymer ?
#
loop_
_entity_poly.entity_id
_entity_poly.type
_entity_poly.pdbx_seq_one_letter_code
_entity_poly.pdbx_strand_id
1 'polypeptide(L)'
;MTSFLVGAILLLLSLTGIVSAGRDVTGDILRLHSEANKFFHGGDDDKVEGTRWAILIARSNGYWNYRHQADVCHAYQLLRNGGLKEENIIVFMYDDIAYNEENPRPGIIINNPHGNDVYKGVPKDYTGENVSVNNFFAAILGNKSAFTGGSGKVVNSGPNDHIFIYYSDQGAPAVIGMPTLPYLYADDLIDVLTKKMLSGPIKAWYSILKLVSLEVSLRVFFPRV
;
A
#
# COMPACT_ATOMS: atom_id res chain seq x y z
N MET A 1 -82.21 -2.75 -7.12
CA MET A 1 -81.94 -2.20 -8.46
C MET A 1 -80.65 -1.42 -8.33
N THR A 2 -79.47 -1.77 -8.83
CA THR A 2 -79.01 -2.65 -9.92
C THR A 2 -77.50 -2.99 -9.67
N SER A 3 -77.12 -4.25 -9.93
CA SER A 3 -75.87 -4.80 -10.54
C SER A 3 -74.56 -3.98 -10.44
N PHE A 4 -73.38 -4.52 -10.08
CA PHE A 4 -72.72 -5.69 -10.69
C PHE A 4 -71.78 -6.40 -9.71
N LEU A 5 -71.94 -7.73 -9.65
CA LEU A 5 -70.95 -8.71 -9.20
C LEU A 5 -70.17 -9.21 -10.43
N VAL A 6 -68.99 -9.79 -10.17
CA VAL A 6 -68.19 -10.75 -10.98
C VAL A 6 -66.78 -10.22 -11.33
N GLY A 7 -65.77 -10.90 -10.78
CA GLY A 7 -64.39 -10.80 -11.22
C GLY A 7 -63.36 -11.20 -10.16
N ALA A 8 -63.43 -12.43 -9.64
CA ALA A 8 -62.35 -13.00 -8.83
C ALA A 8 -61.11 -13.23 -9.71
N ILE A 9 -59.91 -12.84 -9.25
CA ILE A 9 -58.62 -13.49 -9.53
C ILE A 9 -57.64 -13.09 -8.41
N LEU A 10 -57.04 -14.11 -7.81
CA LEU A 10 -55.99 -14.03 -6.81
C LEU A 10 -54.81 -13.18 -7.29
N LEU A 11 -54.28 -12.34 -6.39
CA LEU A 11 -52.85 -12.03 -6.36
C LEU A 11 -52.39 -11.87 -4.91
N LEU A 12 -52.21 -13.02 -4.26
CA LEU A 12 -51.16 -13.21 -3.26
C LEU A 12 -49.83 -12.96 -3.97
N LEU A 13 -49.28 -11.76 -3.87
CA LEU A 13 -47.85 -11.54 -4.13
C LEU A 13 -47.09 -11.95 -2.88
N SER A 14 -46.61 -13.18 -2.98
CA SER A 14 -45.55 -13.80 -2.19
C SER A 14 -44.32 -12.90 -2.02
N LEU A 15 -43.63 -13.14 -0.90
CA LEU A 15 -42.25 -12.77 -0.61
C LEU A 15 -41.38 -12.58 -1.87
N THR A 16 -40.75 -11.42 -1.96
CA THR A 16 -39.28 -11.35 -1.95
C THR A 16 -38.89 -10.04 -1.28
N GLY A 17 -38.61 -10.10 0.01
CA GLY A 17 -37.71 -9.11 0.58
C GLY A 17 -36.38 -9.28 -0.15
N ILE A 18 -35.98 -8.28 -0.91
CA ILE A 18 -34.59 -8.16 -1.33
C ILE A 18 -33.81 -8.00 -0.02
N VAL A 19 -33.22 -9.10 0.45
CA VAL A 19 -32.12 -9.03 1.40
C VAL A 19 -31.00 -8.35 0.63
N SER A 20 -30.99 -7.02 0.68
CA SER A 20 -29.73 -6.31 0.58
C SER A 20 -28.93 -6.84 1.76
N ALA A 21 -27.96 -7.72 1.48
CA ALA A 21 -26.93 -8.06 2.44
C ALA A 21 -26.25 -6.73 2.79
N GLY A 22 -26.74 -6.09 3.84
CA GLY A 22 -26.12 -4.91 4.42
C GLY A 22 -24.70 -5.30 4.74
N ARG A 23 -23.73 -4.70 4.04
CA ARG A 23 -22.33 -4.80 4.40
C ARG A 23 -22.20 -4.35 5.85
N ASP A 24 -21.82 -5.26 6.74
CA ASP A 24 -21.49 -4.91 8.11
C ASP A 24 -20.11 -4.22 8.09
N VAL A 25 -20.15 -2.90 7.86
CA VAL A 25 -18.99 -2.01 7.82
C VAL A 25 -18.12 -2.17 9.08
N THR A 26 -18.75 -2.46 10.22
CA THR A 26 -18.06 -2.63 11.50
C THR A 26 -17.25 -3.92 11.53
N GLY A 27 -17.84 -5.02 11.06
CA GLY A 27 -17.16 -6.32 10.95
C GLY A 27 -15.98 -6.27 9.98
N ASP A 28 -16.14 -5.61 8.83
CA ASP A 28 -15.06 -5.43 7.85
C ASP A 28 -13.91 -4.58 8.43
N ILE A 29 -14.21 -3.49 9.14
CA ILE A 29 -13.19 -2.64 9.80
C ILE A 29 -12.42 -3.42 10.87
N LEU A 30 -13.10 -4.18 11.72
CA LEU A 30 -12.45 -4.96 12.79
C LEU A 30 -11.57 -6.07 12.21
N ARG A 31 -12.03 -6.74 11.15
CA ARG A 31 -11.25 -7.75 10.43
C ARG A 31 -10.02 -7.13 9.77
N LEU A 32 -10.15 -5.95 9.17
CA LEU A 32 -9.03 -5.23 8.57
C LEU A 32 -7.97 -4.83 9.60
N HIS A 33 -8.40 -4.36 10.77
CA HIS A 33 -7.48 -4.03 11.86
C HIS A 33 -6.76 -5.29 12.38
N SER A 34 -7.48 -6.40 12.51
CA SER A 34 -6.90 -7.70 12.90
C SER A 34 -5.88 -8.20 11.89
N GLU A 35 -6.19 -8.18 10.60
CA GLU A 35 -5.28 -8.69 9.57
C GLU A 35 -4.07 -7.78 9.34
N ALA A 36 -4.25 -6.45 9.45
CA ALA A 36 -3.13 -5.50 9.44
C ALA A 36 -2.22 -5.74 10.67
N ASN A 37 -2.79 -5.88 11.86
CA ASN A 37 -2.02 -6.20 13.06
C ASN A 37 -1.26 -7.53 12.91
N LYS A 38 -1.88 -8.58 12.34
CA LYS A 38 -1.18 -9.83 12.02
C LYS A 38 -0.04 -9.64 11.02
N PHE A 39 -0.21 -8.79 10.01
CA PHE A 39 0.85 -8.47 9.05
C PHE A 39 2.05 -7.82 9.73
N PHE A 40 1.85 -6.86 10.64
CA PHE A 40 2.94 -6.14 11.32
C PHE A 40 3.54 -6.88 12.52
N HIS A 41 2.77 -7.70 13.23
CA HIS A 41 3.15 -8.27 14.52
C HIS A 41 3.23 -9.80 14.57
N GLY A 42 3.16 -10.49 13.42
CA GLY A 42 3.16 -11.96 13.32
C GLY A 42 4.05 -12.63 14.37
N GLY A 43 3.44 -13.08 15.46
CA GLY A 43 4.07 -13.75 16.58
C GLY A 43 4.16 -15.25 16.33
N ASP A 44 5.01 -15.93 17.10
CA ASP A 44 5.38 -17.34 16.91
C ASP A 44 4.18 -18.32 16.86
N ASP A 45 3.02 -17.94 17.40
CA ASP A 45 1.82 -18.79 17.47
C ASP A 45 0.78 -18.56 16.35
N ASP A 46 0.87 -17.45 15.59
CA ASP A 46 -0.06 -17.10 14.51
C ASP A 46 0.71 -16.99 13.18
N LYS A 47 1.08 -18.14 12.60
CA LYS A 47 1.76 -18.19 11.30
C LYS A 47 0.85 -17.63 10.21
N VAL A 48 1.10 -16.38 9.81
CA VAL A 48 0.62 -15.85 8.52
C VAL A 48 1.14 -16.81 7.45
N GLU A 49 0.23 -17.53 6.82
CA GLU A 49 0.57 -18.43 5.72
C GLU A 49 1.14 -17.63 4.55
N GLY A 50 2.23 -18.10 3.94
CA GLY A 50 2.89 -17.41 2.84
C GLY A 50 3.91 -16.34 3.28
N THR A 51 4.53 -15.70 2.29
CA THR A 51 5.57 -14.70 2.48
C THR A 51 4.96 -13.30 2.61
N ARG A 52 5.41 -12.53 3.60
CA ARG A 52 5.08 -11.10 3.71
C ARG A 52 6.07 -10.27 2.89
N TRP A 53 5.55 -9.49 1.96
CA TRP A 53 6.28 -8.56 1.10
C TRP A 53 5.88 -7.13 1.43
N ALA A 54 6.83 -6.20 1.31
CA ALA A 54 6.56 -4.78 1.43
C ALA A 54 7.24 -3.97 0.32
N ILE A 55 6.54 -2.95 -0.19
CA ILE A 55 7.14 -1.88 -0.99
C ILE A 55 6.95 -0.57 -0.21
N LEU A 56 8.06 0.11 0.09
CA LEU A 56 8.06 1.40 0.78
C LEU A 56 8.57 2.47 -0.18
N ILE A 57 7.81 3.54 -0.36
CA ILE A 57 8.19 4.60 -1.31
C ILE A 57 8.01 6.01 -0.74
N ALA A 58 9.11 6.77 -0.78
CA ALA A 58 9.15 8.20 -0.52
C ALA A 58 9.23 8.91 -1.87
N ARG A 59 8.25 9.76 -2.16
CA ARG A 59 8.02 10.23 -3.54
C ARG A 59 8.43 11.68 -3.79
N SER A 60 9.26 12.22 -2.91
CA SER A 60 9.87 13.53 -3.07
C SER A 60 11.30 13.55 -2.54
N ASN A 61 12.05 14.56 -2.99
CA ASN A 61 13.45 14.81 -2.69
C ASN A 61 13.63 16.23 -2.15
N GLY A 62 14.87 16.58 -1.82
CA GLY A 62 15.25 17.83 -1.18
C GLY A 62 15.01 17.83 0.32
N TYR A 63 15.87 18.55 1.05
CA TYR A 63 15.84 18.56 2.52
C TYR A 63 14.52 19.07 3.11
N TRP A 64 13.82 19.99 2.43
CA TRP A 64 12.47 20.45 2.81
C TRP A 64 11.42 19.33 2.85
N ASN A 65 11.67 18.21 2.18
CA ASN A 65 10.83 17.01 2.17
C ASN A 65 11.36 15.88 3.08
N TYR A 66 12.29 16.17 3.99
CA TYR A 66 12.89 15.24 4.96
C TYR A 66 11.92 14.18 5.50
N ARG A 67 10.73 14.63 5.91
CA ARG A 67 9.70 13.81 6.56
C ARG A 67 9.27 12.59 5.74
N HIS A 68 9.28 12.64 4.40
CA HIS A 68 8.81 11.52 3.58
C HIS A 68 9.81 10.36 3.57
N GLN A 69 11.11 10.66 3.50
CA GLN A 69 12.15 9.63 3.60
C GLN A 69 12.32 9.16 5.04
N ALA A 70 12.15 10.04 6.04
CA ALA A 70 12.10 9.64 7.46
C ALA A 70 10.94 8.67 7.76
N ASP A 71 9.76 8.90 7.17
CA ASP A 71 8.61 8.01 7.25
C ASP A 71 8.89 6.63 6.65
N VAL A 72 9.48 6.57 5.47
CA VAL A 72 9.88 5.30 4.82
C VAL A 72 10.93 4.55 5.63
N CYS A 73 11.96 5.25 6.09
CA CYS A 73 12.99 4.68 6.96
C CYS A 73 12.37 4.10 8.24
N HIS A 74 11.45 4.84 8.87
CA HIS A 74 10.77 4.37 10.08
C HIS A 74 9.86 3.16 9.80
N ALA A 75 9.11 3.16 8.69
CA ALA A 75 8.31 2.02 8.27
C ALA A 75 9.16 0.76 8.04
N TYR A 76 10.36 0.90 7.46
CA TYR A 76 11.32 -0.19 7.34
C TYR A 76 11.69 -0.76 8.71
N GLN A 77 12.05 0.10 9.69
CA GLN A 77 12.40 -0.37 11.04
C GLN A 77 11.25 -1.15 11.69
N LEU A 78 10.01 -0.66 11.57
CA LEU A 78 8.82 -1.34 12.10
C LEU A 78 8.64 -2.73 11.48
N LEU A 79 8.75 -2.84 10.15
CA LEU A 79 8.61 -4.11 9.44
C LEU A 79 9.72 -5.10 9.78
N ARG A 80 10.97 -4.63 9.87
CA ARG A 80 12.11 -5.48 10.27
C ARG A 80 11.96 -5.98 11.70
N ASN A 81 11.57 -5.11 12.62
CA ASN A 81 11.30 -5.49 14.01
C ASN A 81 10.09 -6.44 14.13
N GLY A 82 9.11 -6.33 13.22
CA GLY A 82 7.99 -7.26 13.06
C GLY A 82 8.32 -8.58 12.33
N GLY A 83 9.61 -8.84 12.06
CA GLY A 83 10.09 -10.08 11.50
C GLY A 83 9.99 -10.21 9.97
N LEU A 84 9.68 -9.15 9.21
CA LEU A 84 9.84 -9.20 7.74
C LEU A 84 11.32 -9.27 7.38
N LYS A 85 11.66 -10.18 6.47
CA LYS A 85 13.01 -10.30 5.93
C LYS A 85 13.30 -9.16 4.96
N GLU A 86 14.53 -8.65 4.99
CA GLU A 86 14.98 -7.56 4.13
C GLU A 86 14.85 -7.88 2.63
N GLU A 87 15.07 -9.15 2.26
CA GLU A 87 14.90 -9.63 0.88
C GLU A 87 13.47 -9.44 0.35
N ASN A 88 12.49 -9.30 1.25
CA ASN A 88 11.08 -9.10 0.92
C ASN A 88 10.61 -7.65 1.14
N ILE A 89 11.50 -6.73 1.52
CA ILE A 89 11.20 -5.30 1.64
C ILE A 89 11.94 -4.56 0.53
N ILE A 90 11.18 -3.88 -0.32
CA ILE A 90 11.70 -3.09 -1.43
C ILE A 90 11.57 -1.62 -1.08
N VAL A 91 12.68 -0.89 -1.09
CA VAL A 91 12.73 0.52 -0.69
C VAL A 91 13.04 1.45 -1.87
N PHE A 92 12.13 2.39 -2.07
CA PHE A 92 12.28 3.53 -2.98
C PHE A 92 12.41 4.81 -2.15
N MET A 93 13.58 5.44 -2.19
CA MET A 93 13.79 6.75 -1.59
C MET A 93 14.92 7.47 -2.30
N TYR A 94 14.80 8.78 -2.50
CA TYR A 94 15.79 9.51 -3.31
C TYR A 94 17.20 9.47 -2.69
N ASP A 95 17.30 9.34 -1.36
CA ASP A 95 18.52 9.13 -0.58
C ASP A 95 19.44 10.36 -0.49
N ASP A 96 18.84 11.54 -0.51
CA ASP A 96 19.51 12.85 -0.45
C ASP A 96 19.35 13.57 0.89
N ILE A 97 18.93 12.85 1.94
CA ILE A 97 18.66 13.41 3.27
C ILE A 97 19.78 13.14 4.27
N ALA A 98 20.26 11.89 4.37
CA ALA A 98 21.18 11.49 5.43
C ALA A 98 22.49 12.29 5.39
N TYR A 99 22.98 12.62 4.21
CA TYR A 99 24.22 13.38 4.00
C TYR A 99 23.97 14.74 3.33
N ASN A 100 22.75 15.27 3.43
CA ASN A 100 22.46 16.62 2.97
C ASN A 100 23.29 17.65 3.76
N GLU A 101 23.73 18.73 3.11
CA GLU A 101 24.47 19.82 3.77
C GLU A 101 23.65 20.50 4.88
N GLU A 102 22.32 20.52 4.74
CA GLU A 102 21.39 21.05 5.74
C GLU A 102 21.14 20.08 6.91
N ASN A 103 21.62 18.82 6.84
CA ASN A 103 21.43 17.85 7.91
C ASN A 103 22.43 18.10 9.07
N PRO A 104 21.96 18.53 10.26
CA PRO A 104 22.85 18.79 11.39
C PRO A 104 23.46 17.51 11.98
N ARG A 105 22.98 16.33 11.56
CA ARG A 105 23.45 15.01 12.01
C ARG A 105 23.75 14.12 10.80
N PRO A 106 24.88 14.31 10.10
CA PRO A 106 25.24 13.53 8.93
C PRO A 106 25.20 12.02 9.19
N GLY A 107 24.62 11.27 8.24
CA GLY A 107 24.41 9.83 8.32
C GLY A 107 23.23 9.38 9.19
N ILE A 108 22.49 10.31 9.80
CA ILE A 108 21.35 10.01 10.69
C ILE A 108 20.07 10.60 10.12
N ILE A 109 18.99 9.81 10.16
CA ILE A 109 17.62 10.30 9.95
C ILE A 109 16.78 9.94 11.16
N ILE A 110 16.03 10.89 11.73
CA ILE A 110 15.09 10.65 12.83
C ILE A 110 13.66 10.89 12.36
N ASN A 111 12.69 10.11 12.83
CA ASN A 111 11.26 10.36 12.54
C ASN A 111 10.46 10.81 13.79
N ASN A 112 11.17 11.19 14.86
CA ASN A 112 10.61 11.74 16.09
C ASN A 112 11.68 12.65 16.72
N PRO A 113 11.34 13.84 17.28
CA PRO A 113 12.31 14.75 17.90
C PRO A 113 13.25 14.10 18.94
N HIS A 114 12.77 13.08 19.63
CA HIS A 114 13.54 12.31 20.62
C HIS A 114 13.74 10.84 20.20
N GLY A 115 13.53 10.54 18.91
CA GLY A 115 13.66 9.20 18.35
C GLY A 115 15.10 8.80 18.05
N ASN A 116 15.30 7.49 17.88
CA ASN A 116 16.55 6.92 17.40
C ASN A 116 16.73 7.13 15.89
N ASP A 117 17.93 6.86 15.40
CA ASP A 117 18.19 6.79 13.96
C ASP A 117 17.32 5.69 13.31
N VAL A 118 16.60 6.07 12.25
CA VAL A 118 15.78 5.17 11.43
C VAL A 118 16.44 4.85 10.09
N TYR A 119 17.53 5.52 9.70
CA TYR A 119 18.19 5.36 8.40
C TYR A 119 19.07 4.10 8.32
N LYS A 120 19.75 3.75 9.42
CA LYS A 120 20.67 2.62 9.45
C LYS A 120 19.99 1.32 9.04
N GLY A 121 20.64 0.61 8.11
CA GLY A 121 20.18 -0.69 7.61
C GLY A 121 19.08 -0.62 6.56
N VAL A 122 18.51 0.55 6.28
CA VAL A 122 17.47 0.70 5.23
C VAL A 122 18.10 0.41 3.85
N PRO A 123 17.58 -0.58 3.10
CA PRO A 123 18.05 -0.92 1.76
C PRO A 123 17.97 0.27 0.80
N LYS A 124 18.90 0.30 -0.15
CA LYS A 124 18.96 1.31 -1.21
C LYS A 124 18.56 0.68 -2.54
N ASP A 125 17.37 0.07 -2.57
CA ASP A 125 16.96 -0.73 -3.73
C ASP A 125 16.76 0.15 -4.97
N TYR A 126 16.13 1.31 -4.80
CA TYR A 126 15.98 2.32 -5.84
C TYR A 126 16.15 3.71 -5.23
N THR A 127 17.22 4.40 -5.63
CA THR A 127 17.59 5.75 -5.16
C THR A 127 17.85 6.71 -6.31
N GLY A 128 17.86 8.02 -5.99
CA GLY A 128 17.98 9.09 -6.98
C GLY A 128 16.96 8.95 -8.11
N GLU A 129 17.45 9.06 -9.35
CA GLU A 129 16.64 8.93 -10.57
C GLU A 129 16.01 7.54 -10.77
N ASN A 130 16.42 6.52 -9.99
CA ASN A 130 15.78 5.21 -10.03
C ASN A 130 14.45 5.16 -9.28
N VAL A 131 14.10 6.21 -8.52
CA VAL A 131 12.77 6.39 -7.90
C VAL A 131 11.78 6.85 -8.97
N SER A 132 11.55 5.99 -9.95
CA SER A 132 10.72 6.26 -11.13
C SER A 132 9.44 5.43 -11.16
N VAL A 133 8.43 5.91 -11.88
CA VAL A 133 7.16 5.19 -12.07
C VAL A 133 7.38 3.82 -12.71
N ASN A 134 8.26 3.74 -13.71
CA ASN A 134 8.58 2.49 -14.39
C ASN A 134 9.14 1.43 -13.42
N ASN A 135 10.15 1.80 -12.63
CA ASN A 135 10.73 0.88 -11.65
C ASN A 135 9.73 0.50 -10.57
N PHE A 136 8.90 1.46 -10.14
CA PHE A 136 7.85 1.21 -9.15
C PHE A 136 6.83 0.17 -9.64
N PHE A 137 6.35 0.32 -10.88
CA PHE A 137 5.43 -0.64 -11.50
C PHE A 137 6.08 -2.00 -11.73
N ALA A 138 7.33 -2.03 -12.22
CA ALA A 138 8.09 -3.26 -12.40
C ALA A 138 8.25 -4.02 -11.07
N ALA A 139 8.50 -3.30 -9.97
CA ALA A 139 8.61 -3.90 -8.63
C ALA A 139 7.28 -4.51 -8.16
N ILE A 140 6.15 -3.83 -8.34
CA ILE A 140 4.82 -4.35 -8.01
C ILE A 140 4.51 -5.63 -8.82
N LEU A 141 4.77 -5.58 -10.13
CA LEU A 141 4.43 -6.65 -11.05
C LEU A 141 5.41 -7.84 -10.96
N GLY A 142 6.53 -7.72 -10.26
CA GLY A 142 7.55 -8.77 -10.24
C GLY A 142 8.37 -8.85 -11.53
N ASN A 143 8.36 -7.81 -12.37
CA ASN A 143 8.96 -7.83 -13.70
C ASN A 143 10.43 -7.36 -13.69
N LYS A 144 11.36 -8.29 -13.48
CA LYS A 144 12.81 -8.00 -13.46
C LYS A 144 13.38 -7.49 -14.78
N SER A 145 12.76 -7.82 -15.91
CA SER A 145 13.25 -7.36 -17.23
C SER A 145 12.88 -5.91 -17.57
N ALA A 146 12.00 -5.26 -16.79
CA ALA A 146 11.52 -3.91 -17.08
C ALA A 146 12.32 -2.79 -16.40
N PHE A 147 13.38 -3.10 -15.64
CA PHE A 147 14.15 -2.09 -14.91
C PHE A 147 15.10 -1.31 -15.80
N THR A 148 15.24 -0.03 -15.47
CA THR A 148 16.23 0.87 -16.08
C THR A 148 17.40 1.20 -15.14
N GLY A 149 17.44 0.60 -13.93
CA GLY A 149 18.48 0.78 -12.92
C GLY A 149 18.03 0.33 -11.53
N GLY A 150 18.87 0.57 -10.51
CA GLY A 150 18.66 0.11 -9.14
C GLY A 150 19.08 -1.34 -8.89
N SER A 151 18.69 -1.90 -7.74
CA SER A 151 19.05 -3.25 -7.30
C SER A 151 18.37 -4.38 -8.09
N GLY A 152 17.27 -4.10 -8.78
CA GLY A 152 16.43 -5.10 -9.44
C GLY A 152 15.57 -5.95 -8.48
N LYS A 153 15.51 -5.58 -7.18
CA LYS A 153 14.62 -6.24 -6.21
C LYS A 153 13.16 -5.98 -6.56
N VAL A 154 12.35 -7.05 -6.59
CA VAL A 154 10.92 -7.01 -6.94
C VAL A 154 10.08 -7.88 -6.04
N VAL A 155 8.77 -7.66 -6.06
CA VAL A 155 7.80 -8.55 -5.40
C VAL A 155 7.63 -9.83 -6.22
N ASN A 156 8.46 -10.82 -5.91
CA ASN A 156 8.36 -12.17 -6.48
C ASN A 156 7.42 -13.04 -5.63
N SER A 157 6.17 -12.59 -5.53
CA SER A 157 5.16 -13.18 -4.65
C SER A 157 4.53 -14.45 -5.22
N GLY A 158 4.36 -15.46 -4.37
CA GLY A 158 3.51 -16.63 -4.63
C GLY A 158 2.04 -16.41 -4.25
N PRO A 159 1.18 -17.42 -4.42
CA PRO A 159 -0.27 -17.25 -4.32
C PRO A 159 -0.80 -17.03 -2.89
N ASN A 160 -0.03 -17.45 -1.89
CA ASN A 160 -0.41 -17.30 -0.48
C ASN A 160 0.25 -16.07 0.16
N ASP A 161 1.03 -15.31 -0.61
CA ASP A 161 1.80 -14.21 -0.08
C ASP A 161 0.92 -12.99 0.19
N HIS A 162 1.44 -12.12 1.06
CA HIS A 162 0.80 -10.88 1.49
C HIS A 162 1.66 -9.71 1.05
N ILE A 163 1.06 -8.69 0.44
CA ILE A 163 1.80 -7.51 -0.04
C ILE A 163 1.28 -6.28 0.68
N PHE A 164 2.22 -5.53 1.26
CA PHE A 164 2.00 -4.22 1.84
C PHE A 164 2.68 -3.13 1.01
N ILE A 165 1.95 -2.10 0.61
CA ILE A 165 2.55 -0.91 -0.01
C ILE A 165 2.32 0.32 0.84
N TYR A 166 3.42 1.00 1.16
CA TYR A 166 3.41 2.26 1.91
C TYR A 166 3.93 3.41 1.05
N TYR A 167 3.12 4.45 0.95
CA TYR A 167 3.45 5.68 0.23
C TYR A 167 3.53 6.84 1.21
N SER A 168 4.63 7.60 1.16
CA SER A 168 4.78 8.86 1.89
C SER A 168 5.10 10.01 0.92
N ASP A 169 4.20 10.98 0.82
CA ASP A 169 4.39 12.23 0.05
C ASP A 169 3.33 13.32 0.35
N GLN A 170 3.48 14.48 -0.31
CA GLN A 170 2.43 15.46 -0.57
C GLN A 170 1.63 15.05 -1.82
N GLY A 171 0.31 14.88 -1.69
CA GLY A 171 -0.57 14.64 -2.84
C GLY A 171 -1.44 15.85 -3.15
N ALA A 172 -1.80 15.99 -4.42
CA ALA A 172 -2.86 16.89 -4.90
C ALA A 172 -4.00 16.04 -5.49
N PRO A 173 -5.22 16.58 -5.65
CA PRO A 173 -6.30 15.85 -6.30
C PRO A 173 -5.85 15.25 -7.65
N ALA A 174 -6.03 13.93 -7.81
CA ALA A 174 -5.74 13.13 -9.01
C ALA A 174 -4.26 13.00 -9.45
N VAL A 175 -3.29 13.62 -8.77
CA VAL A 175 -1.86 13.47 -9.08
C VAL A 175 -1.11 13.06 -7.83
N ILE A 176 -0.36 11.95 -7.94
CA ILE A 176 0.55 11.51 -6.90
C ILE A 176 1.96 11.90 -7.38
N GLY A 177 2.62 12.83 -6.69
CA GLY A 177 3.93 13.37 -7.08
C GLY A 177 5.01 12.30 -7.07
N MET A 178 5.99 12.35 -7.97
CA MET A 178 7.20 11.49 -7.96
C MET A 178 8.42 12.41 -7.98
N PRO A 179 9.57 11.99 -7.42
CA PRO A 179 10.76 12.84 -7.41
C PRO A 179 11.37 12.96 -8.81
N THR A 180 11.00 12.06 -9.72
CA THR A 180 11.38 12.04 -11.14
C THR A 180 10.12 12.14 -12.01
N LEU A 181 10.25 12.67 -13.22
CA LEU A 181 9.19 12.59 -14.23
C LEU A 181 9.20 11.23 -14.95
N PRO A 182 8.04 10.73 -15.42
CA PRO A 182 6.70 11.31 -15.24
C PRO A 182 6.16 11.11 -13.81
N TYR A 183 5.13 11.88 -13.45
CA TYR A 183 4.38 11.66 -12.21
C TYR A 183 3.54 10.38 -12.27
N LEU A 184 3.10 9.89 -11.10
CA LEU A 184 2.19 8.77 -11.03
C LEU A 184 0.75 9.26 -11.06
N TYR A 185 -0.02 8.72 -11.99
CA TYR A 185 -1.46 8.92 -12.03
C TYR A 185 -2.20 7.77 -11.35
N ALA A 186 -3.38 8.06 -10.81
CA ALA A 186 -4.14 7.12 -10.02
C ALA A 186 -4.70 5.96 -10.86
N ASP A 187 -5.10 6.23 -12.10
CA ASP A 187 -5.56 5.24 -13.08
C ASP A 187 -4.46 4.25 -13.46
N ASP A 188 -3.26 4.74 -13.78
CA ASP A 188 -2.10 3.87 -14.05
C ASP A 188 -1.80 2.95 -12.87
N LEU A 189 -1.86 3.49 -11.64
CA LEU A 189 -1.65 2.70 -10.43
C LEU A 189 -2.73 1.63 -10.27
N ILE A 190 -4.01 2.00 -10.44
CA ILE A 190 -5.13 1.05 -10.36
C ILE A 190 -4.98 -0.07 -11.39
N ASP A 191 -4.58 0.25 -12.62
CA ASP A 191 -4.34 -0.73 -13.68
C ASP A 191 -3.22 -1.70 -13.33
N VAL A 192 -2.11 -1.20 -12.77
CA VAL A 192 -0.98 -2.04 -12.35
C VAL A 192 -1.36 -2.95 -11.20
N LEU A 193 -2.09 -2.44 -10.21
CA LEU A 193 -2.60 -3.24 -9.10
C LEU A 193 -3.58 -4.31 -9.59
N THR A 194 -4.48 -3.96 -10.51
CA THR A 194 -5.43 -4.89 -11.12
C THR A 194 -4.70 -5.99 -11.88
N LYS A 195 -3.71 -5.65 -12.70
CA LYS A 195 -2.86 -6.63 -13.41
C LYS A 195 -2.15 -7.57 -12.44
N LYS A 196 -1.60 -7.05 -11.33
CA LYS A 196 -0.97 -7.86 -10.30
C LYS A 196 -1.95 -8.85 -9.68
N MET A 197 -3.16 -8.42 -9.36
CA MET A 197 -4.21 -9.29 -8.81
C MET A 197 -4.69 -10.36 -9.79
N LEU A 198 -4.72 -10.06 -11.09
CA LEU A 198 -5.11 -11.02 -12.13
C LEU A 198 -4.01 -12.03 -12.47
N SER A 199 -2.74 -11.72 -12.17
CA SER A 199 -1.60 -12.61 -12.48
C SER A 199 -1.50 -13.85 -11.59
N GLY A 200 -2.28 -13.91 -10.50
CA GLY A 200 -2.38 -15.05 -9.59
C GLY A 200 -3.10 -14.66 -8.30
N PRO A 201 -3.70 -15.62 -7.57
CA PRO A 201 -4.40 -15.29 -6.33
C PRO A 201 -3.39 -14.71 -5.34
N ILE A 202 -3.65 -13.54 -4.76
CA ILE A 202 -2.88 -12.99 -3.64
C ILE A 202 -3.80 -13.03 -2.43
N LYS A 203 -3.35 -13.59 -1.31
CA LYS A 203 -4.24 -13.90 -0.17
C LYS A 203 -4.81 -12.66 0.51
N ALA A 204 -3.99 -11.60 0.63
CA ALA A 204 -4.44 -10.28 1.05
C ALA A 204 -3.48 -9.17 0.59
N TRP A 205 -4.05 -7.99 0.37
CA TRP A 205 -3.34 -6.79 -0.04
C TRP A 205 -3.64 -5.62 0.91
N TYR A 206 -2.61 -4.88 1.32
CA TYR A 206 -2.75 -3.69 2.16
C TYR A 206 -2.00 -2.50 1.55
N SER A 207 -2.70 -1.39 1.31
CA SER A 207 -2.07 -0.12 0.92
C SER A 207 -2.35 0.93 1.98
N ILE A 208 -1.31 1.64 2.42
CA ILE A 208 -1.44 2.88 3.21
C ILE A 208 -0.84 4.02 2.40
N LEU A 209 -1.71 4.95 2.00
CA LEU A 209 -1.30 6.26 1.47
C LEU A 209 -1.34 7.28 2.62
N LYS A 210 -0.17 7.78 3.02
CA LYS A 210 -0.07 8.90 3.98
C LYS A 210 0.08 10.20 3.19
N LEU A 211 -1.02 10.91 2.98
CA LEU A 211 -1.03 12.25 2.40
C LEU A 211 -0.80 13.30 3.50
N VAL A 212 0.29 14.06 3.41
CA VAL A 212 0.51 15.21 4.30
C VAL A 212 -0.07 16.48 3.64
N SER A 213 -1.41 16.54 3.56
CA SER A 213 -2.24 17.75 3.58
C SER A 213 -3.71 17.32 3.61
N LEU A 214 -4.42 17.63 4.71
CA LEU A 214 -5.85 17.36 4.96
C LEU A 214 -6.36 15.96 4.60
N GLU A 215 -6.41 15.09 5.61
CA GLU A 215 -7.15 13.81 5.68
C GLU A 215 -7.80 13.31 4.37
N VAL A 216 -7.02 12.61 3.54
CA VAL A 216 -7.56 11.59 2.63
C VAL A 216 -6.69 10.35 2.73
N SER A 217 -7.09 9.41 3.58
CA SER A 217 -6.57 8.05 3.51
C SER A 217 -7.30 7.33 2.37
N LEU A 218 -6.72 7.29 1.18
CA LEU A 218 -7.17 6.37 0.14
C LEU A 218 -6.79 4.95 0.55
N ARG A 219 -7.73 4.25 1.18
CA ARG A 219 -7.66 2.79 1.33
C ARG A 219 -8.32 2.17 0.10
N VAL A 220 -7.49 1.72 -0.85
CA VAL A 220 -7.99 0.94 -1.98
C VAL A 220 -8.23 -0.48 -1.47
N PHE A 221 -9.50 -0.83 -1.26
CA PHE A 221 -9.94 -2.18 -0.94
C PHE A 221 -10.46 -2.85 -2.20
N PHE A 222 -9.82 -3.93 -2.63
CA PHE A 222 -10.44 -4.85 -3.58
C PHE A 222 -11.01 -6.05 -2.81
N PRO A 223 -12.30 -6.38 -3.00
CA PRO A 223 -12.87 -7.61 -2.45
C PRO A 223 -12.22 -8.83 -3.12
N ARG A 224 -12.19 -9.97 -2.39
CA ARG A 224 -11.90 -11.28 -2.99
C ARG A 224 -12.90 -11.54 -4.12
N VAL A 225 -12.40 -11.90 -5.29
CA VAL A 225 -13.18 -12.54 -6.36
C VAL A 225 -13.40 -14.01 -6.00
#